data_AF-A0A1H7JJR6-F1
#
_entry.id   AF-A0A1H7JJR6-F1
#
_cell.length_a   1.000
_cell.length_b   1.000
_cell.length_c   1.000
_cell.angle_alpha   90.00
_cell.angle_beta   90.00
_cell.angle_gamma   90.00
#
_symmetry.space_group_name_H-M   'P 1'
#
loop_
_entity.id
_entity.type
_entity.pdbx_description
1 polymer ?
#
loop_
_entity_poly.entity_id
_entity_poly.type
_entity_poly.pdbx_seq_one_letter_code
_entity_poly.pdbx_strand_id
1 'polypeptide(L)'
;MGERRRRRGRGIKAGLAGLLAVGVLGAVFAPSALAEISGTVAGAPTAPVSASPTPGAPGAGSMATAPRVVTTATTTWNAAAAATFWTSARLADAAPVDAPKTTAAAGTAGTTGTTGTASGLGAHAMVGARLSTPSSIARSTHFGGASSTGVIFYASKDMTTHYCTASVVDSHYGNLIIMAAHCNPGSWMAYVPKYQHGLSAARQPYGIWAVTKVFKDSHYTGGSGAGSDYDYAFAQVAKNSKGQSVQSVTGGNWLSHTTSYNMYVTALGYPKITADSADQAIRCHPGYATQKLPGYRQMVLYCTGFYGGTSGGPWLLGFNGNTGYLIGITGGYEDGGPNSWISYSPVFDSRIFTLFQYAEYH
;
A
#
# COMPACT_ATOMS: atom_id res chain seq x y z
N MET A 1 6.24 17.30 -3.54
CA MET A 1 6.43 17.92 -2.22
C MET A 1 5.17 18.68 -1.87
N GLY A 2 4.42 18.22 -0.87
CA GLY A 2 3.20 18.86 -0.38
C GLY A 2 3.28 19.00 1.12
N GLU A 3 3.49 20.23 1.57
CA GLU A 3 3.84 20.63 2.92
C GLU A 3 2.58 20.78 3.79
N ARG A 4 2.30 19.81 4.67
CA ARG A 4 1.33 20.04 5.76
C ARG A 4 2.05 20.70 6.94
N ARG A 5 1.92 22.03 7.01
CA ARG A 5 2.26 22.83 8.20
C ARG A 5 1.54 22.28 9.43
N ARG A 6 2.28 21.70 10.38
CA ARG A 6 1.80 21.43 11.74
C ARG A 6 1.71 22.74 12.52
N ARG A 7 0.51 23.18 12.90
CA ARG A 7 0.32 24.13 14.00
C ARG A 7 0.61 23.39 15.32
N ARG A 8 1.78 23.64 15.92
CA ARG A 8 2.04 23.31 17.33
C ARG A 8 1.52 24.46 18.19
N GLY A 9 0.42 24.26 18.89
CA GLY A 9 0.02 25.11 20.02
C GLY A 9 0.99 24.89 21.18
N ARG A 10 1.87 25.85 21.42
CA ARG A 10 2.77 25.89 22.57
C ARG A 10 2.04 26.69 23.65
N GLY A 11 1.54 25.99 24.68
CA GLY A 11 1.04 26.64 25.89
C GLY A 11 2.21 27.31 26.61
N ILE A 12 2.22 28.64 26.66
CA ILE A 12 3.13 29.43 27.48
C ILE A 12 2.32 29.98 28.65
N LYS A 13 2.76 29.64 29.86
CA LYS A 13 2.22 30.13 31.12
C LYS A 13 2.47 31.64 31.26
N ALA A 14 1.49 32.31 31.86
CA ALA A 14 1.42 33.74 32.10
C ALA A 14 2.60 34.27 32.95
N GLY A 15 3.02 35.50 32.63
CA GLY A 15 3.86 36.37 33.45
C GLY A 15 3.50 37.83 33.14
N LEU A 16 3.05 38.56 34.17
CA LEU A 16 2.46 39.89 34.13
C LEU A 16 3.54 40.99 34.31
N ALA A 17 3.52 42.04 33.48
CA ALA A 17 4.01 43.43 33.70
C ALA A 17 4.09 44.09 32.30
N GLY A 18 3.69 45.33 32.00
CA GLY A 18 3.26 46.50 32.76
C GLY A 18 3.68 47.74 31.92
N LEU A 19 2.69 48.48 31.40
CA LEU A 19 2.68 49.88 30.93
C LEU A 19 3.77 50.43 29.96
N LEU A 20 3.34 50.99 28.81
CA LEU A 20 3.28 52.46 28.54
C LEU A 20 2.84 52.74 27.09
N ALA A 21 1.94 53.71 26.95
CA ALA A 21 1.40 54.23 25.69
C ALA A 21 2.17 55.45 25.20
N VAL A 22 2.32 55.64 23.89
CA VAL A 22 2.31 56.94 23.18
C VAL A 22 1.86 56.67 21.73
N GLY A 23 0.90 57.46 21.23
CA GLY A 23 0.37 57.33 19.87
C GLY A 23 1.03 58.26 18.84
N VAL A 24 0.29 58.45 17.74
CA VAL A 24 0.15 59.67 16.91
C VAL A 24 0.43 59.49 15.39
N LEU A 25 -0.52 60.01 14.60
CA LEU A 25 -0.56 60.41 13.18
C LEU A 25 -0.44 59.28 12.12
N GLY A 26 -1.30 59.14 11.10
CA GLY A 26 -2.26 60.05 10.47
C GLY A 26 -1.87 60.26 9.00
N ALA A 27 -2.59 59.67 8.05
CA ALA A 27 -2.68 60.16 6.66
C ALA A 27 -3.87 59.50 5.93
N VAL A 28 -4.86 60.32 5.66
CA VAL A 28 -6.03 60.11 4.80
C VAL A 28 -5.65 60.63 3.41
N PHE A 29 -5.97 59.92 2.34
CA PHE A 29 -6.20 60.53 1.02
C PHE A 29 -7.47 59.97 0.39
N ALA A 30 -8.30 60.92 -0.04
CA ALA A 30 -9.66 60.80 -0.51
C ALA A 30 -9.77 60.31 -1.97
N PRO A 31 -10.98 59.92 -2.42
CA PRO A 31 -11.26 59.38 -3.74
C PRO A 31 -11.70 60.47 -4.73
N SER A 32 -11.50 60.21 -6.03
CA SER A 32 -12.09 61.02 -7.11
C SER A 32 -13.23 60.25 -7.78
N ALA A 33 -14.38 60.89 -7.81
CA ALA A 33 -15.65 60.45 -8.38
C ALA A 33 -15.82 60.88 -9.85
N LEU A 34 -17.00 60.54 -10.39
CA LEU A 34 -17.72 60.97 -11.61
C LEU A 34 -17.88 59.83 -12.63
N ALA A 35 -19.05 59.54 -13.20
CA ALA A 35 -20.38 60.12 -13.08
C ALA A 35 -21.42 59.11 -13.62
N GLU A 36 -22.65 59.21 -13.13
CA GLU A 36 -23.83 58.52 -13.65
C GLU A 36 -24.27 59.07 -15.02
N ILE A 37 -24.75 58.18 -15.89
CA ILE A 37 -25.76 58.53 -16.89
C ILE A 37 -26.84 57.44 -16.86
N SER A 38 -28.03 57.84 -16.39
CA SER A 38 -29.27 57.08 -16.50
C SER A 38 -29.84 57.19 -17.91
N GLY A 39 -30.29 56.07 -18.48
CA GLY A 39 -31.03 56.04 -19.73
C GLY A 39 -31.84 54.75 -19.85
N THR A 40 -33.14 54.84 -19.59
CA THR A 40 -34.12 53.77 -19.82
C THR A 40 -34.60 53.80 -21.28
N VAL A 41 -34.48 52.69 -22.00
CA VAL A 41 -35.23 52.44 -23.24
C VAL A 41 -35.78 51.02 -23.20
N ALA A 42 -37.10 50.90 -23.38
CA ALA A 42 -37.83 49.65 -23.49
C ALA A 42 -37.89 49.17 -24.96
N GLY A 43 -37.95 47.86 -25.18
CA GLY A 43 -38.68 47.28 -26.33
C GLY A 43 -37.97 46.28 -27.24
N ALA A 44 -38.22 44.99 -26.93
CA ALA A 44 -38.60 43.92 -27.90
C ALA A 44 -37.51 43.26 -28.79
N PRO A 45 -37.77 42.06 -29.37
CA PRO A 45 -36.93 40.87 -29.18
C PRO A 45 -36.22 40.40 -30.45
N THR A 46 -35.06 39.74 -30.31
CA THR A 46 -34.41 39.01 -31.41
C THR A 46 -33.94 37.63 -30.97
N ALA A 47 -34.23 36.66 -31.83
CA ALA A 47 -34.12 35.21 -31.72
C ALA A 47 -32.74 34.67 -31.27
N PRO A 48 -32.69 33.44 -30.72
CA PRO A 48 -31.44 32.82 -30.30
C PRO A 48 -30.58 32.47 -31.52
N VAL A 49 -29.34 32.97 -31.51
CA VAL A 49 -28.31 32.55 -32.46
C VAL A 49 -27.75 31.22 -31.96
N SER A 50 -27.96 30.17 -32.75
CA SER A 50 -27.32 28.86 -32.59
C SER A 50 -25.81 29.00 -32.63
N ALA A 51 -25.14 28.71 -31.52
CA ALA A 51 -23.69 28.51 -31.49
C ALA A 51 -23.38 27.07 -31.93
N SER A 52 -22.61 26.93 -33.01
CA SER A 52 -22.02 25.66 -33.41
C SER A 52 -21.02 25.13 -32.37
N PRO A 53 -20.88 23.81 -32.22
CA PRO A 53 -20.07 23.21 -31.17
C PRO A 53 -18.57 23.43 -31.43
N THR A 54 -17.88 23.96 -30.42
CA THR A 54 -16.41 23.96 -30.35
C THR A 54 -15.87 22.52 -30.35
N PRO A 55 -14.79 22.23 -31.08
CA PRO A 55 -14.16 20.90 -31.12
C PRO A 55 -13.82 20.38 -29.72
N GLY A 56 -14.18 19.11 -29.49
CA GLY A 56 -14.19 18.48 -28.18
C GLY A 56 -12.84 18.51 -27.45
N ALA A 57 -12.90 18.95 -26.20
CA ALA A 57 -11.89 18.61 -25.21
C ALA A 57 -11.76 17.07 -25.13
N PRO A 58 -10.54 16.52 -25.04
CA PRO A 58 -10.35 15.10 -24.76
C PRO A 58 -11.14 14.74 -23.50
N GLY A 59 -12.03 13.76 -23.64
CA GLY A 59 -12.96 13.37 -22.60
C GLY A 59 -12.24 13.12 -21.27
N ALA A 60 -12.64 13.87 -20.25
CA ALA A 60 -12.51 13.42 -18.87
C ALA A 60 -13.39 12.17 -18.74
N GLY A 61 -12.80 11.01 -19.04
CA GLY A 61 -13.42 9.72 -18.75
C GLY A 61 -13.84 9.71 -17.29
N SER A 62 -15.14 9.52 -17.09
CA SER A 62 -15.87 9.31 -15.84
C SER A 62 -15.02 9.35 -14.57
N MET A 63 -15.23 10.38 -13.74
CA MET A 63 -14.72 10.43 -12.38
C MET A 63 -14.94 9.08 -11.70
N ALA A 64 -13.86 8.56 -11.14
CA ALA A 64 -13.81 7.38 -10.32
C ALA A 64 -15.06 7.25 -9.44
N THR A 65 -15.85 6.20 -9.66
CA THR A 65 -16.78 5.70 -8.64
C THR A 65 -15.99 5.60 -7.34
N ALA A 66 -16.43 6.30 -6.29
CA ALA A 66 -15.80 6.21 -4.97
C ALA A 66 -15.66 4.72 -4.57
N PRO A 67 -14.60 4.34 -3.83
CA PRO A 67 -14.47 2.97 -3.37
C PRO A 67 -15.73 2.57 -2.60
N ARG A 68 -16.33 1.45 -2.98
CA ARG A 68 -17.35 0.82 -2.15
C ARG A 68 -16.60 -0.02 -1.14
N VAL A 69 -16.61 0.41 0.12
CA VAL A 69 -15.79 -0.23 1.15
C VAL A 69 -16.50 -1.47 1.68
N VAL A 70 -15.76 -2.59 1.73
CA VAL A 70 -16.15 -3.80 2.48
C VAL A 70 -15.37 -3.80 3.78
N THR A 71 -16.09 -3.83 4.90
CA THR A 71 -15.50 -3.85 6.24
C THR A 71 -15.73 -5.21 6.89
N THR A 72 -14.66 -5.83 7.38
CA THR A 72 -14.73 -7.04 8.22
C THR A 72 -14.22 -6.68 9.60
N ALA A 73 -14.99 -6.98 10.65
CA ALA A 73 -14.67 -6.60 12.03
C ALA A 73 -14.79 -7.80 12.99
N THR A 74 -13.94 -7.81 14.01
CA THR A 74 -13.97 -8.81 15.10
C THR A 74 -14.11 -8.09 16.44
N THR A 75 -15.28 -8.22 17.09
CA THR A 75 -15.61 -7.44 18.30
C THR A 75 -14.91 -7.96 19.57
N THR A 76 -14.49 -9.23 19.58
CA THR A 76 -13.85 -9.88 20.73
C THR A 76 -12.33 -10.01 20.60
N TRP A 77 -11.78 -9.67 19.43
CA TRP A 77 -10.35 -9.83 19.15
C TRP A 77 -9.58 -8.56 19.49
N ASN A 78 -8.60 -8.68 20.38
CA ASN A 78 -7.80 -7.56 20.89
C ASN A 78 -6.34 -8.00 21.11
N ALA A 79 -5.44 -7.06 21.43
CA ALA A 79 -4.02 -7.35 21.54
C ALA A 79 -3.70 -8.45 22.58
N ALA A 80 -4.44 -8.54 23.69
CA ALA A 80 -4.25 -9.60 24.67
C ALA A 80 -4.69 -10.96 24.11
N ALA A 81 -5.84 -11.03 23.45
CA ALA A 81 -6.31 -12.24 22.78
C ALA A 81 -5.34 -12.70 21.69
N ALA A 82 -4.80 -11.76 20.90
CA ALA A 82 -3.79 -12.05 19.90
C ALA A 82 -2.49 -12.59 20.50
N ALA A 83 -2.00 -11.99 21.58
CA ALA A 83 -0.80 -12.47 22.26
C ALA A 83 -0.97 -13.88 22.86
N THR A 84 -2.17 -14.22 23.34
CA THR A 84 -2.49 -15.57 23.84
C THR A 84 -2.63 -16.58 22.71
N PHE A 85 -3.26 -16.19 21.59
CA PHE A 85 -3.49 -17.08 20.46
C PHE A 85 -2.21 -17.34 19.67
N TRP A 86 -1.44 -16.31 19.32
CA TRP A 86 -0.22 -16.42 18.51
C TRP A 86 0.98 -16.80 19.38
N THR A 87 1.04 -18.06 19.77
CA THR A 87 2.21 -18.63 20.46
C THR A 87 3.42 -18.73 19.52
N SER A 88 4.63 -18.92 20.08
CA SER A 88 5.84 -19.14 19.26
C SER A 88 5.66 -20.28 18.26
N ALA A 89 4.99 -21.36 18.67
CA ALA A 89 4.70 -22.49 17.80
C ALA A 89 3.77 -22.08 16.64
N ARG A 90 2.67 -21.38 16.90
CA ARG A 90 1.77 -20.93 15.82
C ARG A 90 2.40 -19.89 14.90
N LEU A 91 3.31 -19.06 15.41
CA LEU A 91 4.08 -18.14 14.59
C LEU A 91 5.04 -18.91 13.66
N ALA A 92 5.69 -19.97 14.15
CA ALA A 92 6.57 -20.82 13.36
C ALA A 92 5.79 -21.71 12.36
N ASP A 93 4.60 -22.18 12.74
CA ASP A 93 3.73 -23.02 11.92
C ASP A 93 2.98 -22.22 10.84
N ALA A 94 3.03 -20.89 10.87
CA ALA A 94 2.39 -20.07 9.86
C ALA A 94 3.04 -20.28 8.49
N ALA A 95 2.35 -21.04 7.64
CA ALA A 95 2.81 -21.53 6.34
C ALA A 95 1.61 -21.61 5.35
N PRO A 96 1.81 -21.51 4.03
CA PRO A 96 0.90 -20.82 3.10
C PRO A 96 -0.52 -21.39 2.90
N VAL A 97 -1.46 -20.52 2.53
CA VAL A 97 -2.54 -20.89 1.62
C VAL A 97 -1.99 -20.68 0.21
N ASP A 98 -2.22 -21.69 -0.63
CA ASP A 98 -1.99 -21.67 -2.07
C ASP A 98 -0.53 -21.51 -2.54
N ALA A 99 0.20 -22.62 -2.53
CA ALA A 99 1.22 -22.84 -3.55
C ALA A 99 0.50 -23.30 -4.84
N PRO A 100 0.87 -22.79 -6.04
CA PRO A 100 0.48 -23.46 -7.27
C PRO A 100 0.93 -24.93 -7.19
N LYS A 101 0.04 -25.85 -7.55
CA LYS A 101 0.38 -27.27 -7.71
C LYS A 101 1.61 -27.39 -8.61
N THR A 102 2.77 -27.61 -8.04
CA THR A 102 3.84 -28.30 -8.77
C THR A 102 3.34 -29.73 -8.93
N THR A 103 2.85 -30.08 -10.12
CA THR A 103 2.80 -31.48 -10.53
C THR A 103 4.23 -31.99 -10.45
N ALA A 104 4.53 -32.72 -9.38
CA ALA A 104 5.75 -33.49 -9.28
C ALA A 104 5.71 -34.53 -10.41
N ALA A 105 6.47 -34.29 -11.47
CA ALA A 105 6.92 -35.40 -12.30
C ALA A 105 7.82 -36.25 -11.40
N ALA A 106 7.29 -37.38 -10.96
CA ALA A 106 8.07 -38.41 -10.29
C ALA A 106 9.25 -38.76 -11.21
N GLY A 107 10.47 -38.49 -10.72
CA GLY A 107 11.69 -38.97 -11.34
C GLY A 107 11.75 -40.48 -11.15
N THR A 108 11.51 -41.22 -12.21
CA THR A 108 12.05 -42.57 -12.36
C THR A 108 13.12 -42.48 -13.44
N ALA A 109 14.37 -42.73 -13.05
CA ALA A 109 15.48 -42.91 -13.96
C ALA A 109 15.14 -44.02 -14.97
N GLY A 110 15.26 -43.70 -16.26
CA GLY A 110 15.01 -44.63 -17.35
C GLY A 110 15.68 -44.11 -18.62
N THR A 111 16.89 -44.56 -18.85
CA THR A 111 17.71 -44.34 -20.04
C THR A 111 17.03 -44.98 -21.26
N THR A 112 16.69 -44.23 -22.31
CA THR A 112 16.80 -44.65 -23.73
C THR A 112 16.30 -43.51 -24.63
N GLY A 113 17.08 -43.18 -25.66
CA GLY A 113 16.78 -42.07 -26.56
C GLY A 113 15.78 -42.42 -27.66
N THR A 114 15.16 -41.39 -28.26
CA THR A 114 14.96 -41.28 -29.71
C THR A 114 14.48 -39.88 -30.08
N THR A 115 14.94 -39.45 -31.23
CA THR A 115 14.54 -38.26 -32.00
C THR A 115 13.03 -38.15 -32.21
N GLY A 116 12.46 -36.97 -31.96
CA GLY A 116 11.06 -36.66 -32.29
C GLY A 116 10.86 -35.16 -32.50
N THR A 117 10.80 -34.74 -33.76
CA THR A 117 10.34 -33.43 -34.21
C THR A 117 8.87 -33.22 -33.84
N ALA A 118 8.54 -32.13 -33.15
CA ALA A 118 7.17 -31.66 -33.00
C ALA A 118 7.10 -30.17 -33.36
N SER A 119 6.53 -29.93 -34.54
CA SER A 119 6.14 -28.63 -35.05
C SER A 119 4.92 -28.08 -34.31
N GLY A 120 4.97 -26.78 -34.02
CA GLY A 120 3.83 -25.86 -34.05
C GLY A 120 2.91 -25.82 -32.84
N LEU A 121 2.97 -24.72 -32.08
CA LEU A 121 1.82 -23.98 -31.54
C LEU A 121 2.30 -22.55 -31.20
N GLY A 122 1.48 -21.56 -31.55
CA GLY A 122 1.87 -20.17 -31.84
C GLY A 122 2.57 -19.39 -30.72
N ALA A 123 3.72 -18.81 -31.06
CA ALA A 123 4.34 -17.72 -30.32
C ALA A 123 3.55 -16.43 -30.56
N HIS A 124 2.81 -15.95 -29.56
CA HIS A 124 2.50 -14.53 -29.48
C HIS A 124 3.78 -13.79 -29.11
N ALA A 125 4.42 -13.24 -30.14
CA ALA A 125 5.59 -12.39 -30.02
C ALA A 125 5.22 -11.13 -29.22
N MET A 126 5.61 -11.11 -27.94
CA MET A 126 5.71 -9.87 -27.17
C MET A 126 6.88 -9.07 -27.74
N VAL A 127 6.56 -8.11 -28.61
CA VAL A 127 7.51 -7.15 -29.15
C VAL A 127 7.93 -6.18 -28.04
N GLY A 128 9.21 -6.22 -27.66
CA GLY A 128 9.95 -5.01 -27.29
C GLY A 128 10.00 -4.59 -25.82
N ALA A 129 10.13 -5.52 -24.87
CA ALA A 129 10.86 -5.18 -23.65
C ALA A 129 12.33 -5.53 -23.90
N ARG A 130 13.26 -4.61 -23.63
CA ARG A 130 14.67 -4.99 -23.44
C ARG A 130 14.69 -5.91 -22.23
N LEU A 131 14.54 -7.20 -22.48
CA LEU A 131 14.63 -8.24 -21.47
C LEU A 131 16.02 -8.13 -20.87
N SER A 132 16.08 -7.55 -19.67
CA SER A 132 17.19 -7.72 -18.75
C SER A 132 17.53 -9.21 -18.77
N THR A 133 18.71 -9.56 -19.28
CA THR A 133 19.21 -10.95 -19.19
C THR A 133 19.17 -11.35 -17.70
N PRO A 134 18.92 -12.63 -17.34
CA PRO A 134 18.74 -13.04 -15.94
C PRO A 134 19.85 -12.56 -14.98
N SER A 135 21.07 -12.35 -15.51
CA SER A 135 22.23 -11.79 -14.80
C SER A 135 22.14 -10.30 -14.45
N SER A 136 21.12 -9.58 -14.94
CA SER A 136 20.91 -8.13 -14.74
C SER A 136 19.69 -7.79 -13.87
N ILE A 137 18.91 -8.78 -13.45
CA ILE A 137 17.83 -8.59 -12.47
C ILE A 137 18.47 -8.39 -11.09
N ALA A 138 18.10 -7.33 -10.40
CA ALA A 138 18.56 -7.04 -9.05
C ALA A 138 18.17 -8.18 -8.10
N ARG A 139 19.03 -8.43 -7.11
CA ARG A 139 18.74 -9.40 -6.05
C ARG A 139 18.39 -8.65 -4.78
N SER A 140 17.34 -9.09 -4.10
CA SER A 140 17.07 -8.63 -2.74
C SER A 140 18.17 -9.10 -1.79
N THR A 141 18.24 -8.45 -0.65
CA THR A 141 19.18 -8.77 0.43
C THR A 141 18.42 -8.89 1.73
N HIS A 142 18.78 -9.87 2.57
CA HIS A 142 18.29 -9.92 3.94
C HIS A 142 18.80 -8.72 4.72
N PHE A 143 17.97 -8.20 5.63
CA PHE A 143 18.33 -7.13 6.54
C PHE A 143 17.55 -7.23 7.85
N GLY A 144 17.90 -6.42 8.85
CA GLY A 144 17.29 -6.52 10.20
C GLY A 144 15.80 -6.14 10.30
N GLY A 145 15.13 -5.81 9.20
CA GLY A 145 13.75 -5.34 9.17
C GLY A 145 13.59 -3.85 9.53
N ALA A 146 12.53 -3.25 9.02
CA ALA A 146 12.08 -1.90 9.40
C ALA A 146 11.07 -1.99 10.55
N SER A 147 11.04 -1.05 11.50
CA SER A 147 10.06 -1.13 12.60
C SER A 147 8.62 -0.96 12.13
N SER A 148 8.41 -0.19 11.07
CA SER A 148 7.09 -0.01 10.46
C SER A 148 6.64 -1.16 9.54
N THR A 149 7.49 -2.14 9.24
CA THR A 149 7.17 -3.27 8.34
C THR A 149 7.22 -4.58 9.12
N GLY A 150 6.29 -5.49 8.85
CA GLY A 150 6.20 -6.72 9.61
C GLY A 150 5.34 -7.76 8.94
N VAL A 151 5.14 -8.87 9.64
CA VAL A 151 4.38 -10.01 9.15
C VAL A 151 2.95 -9.92 9.68
N ILE A 152 2.01 -10.26 8.83
CA ILE A 152 0.60 -10.49 9.17
C ILE A 152 0.41 -11.98 9.30
N PHE A 153 0.15 -12.44 10.51
CA PHE A 153 -0.22 -13.83 10.79
C PHE A 153 -1.75 -13.93 10.88
N TYR A 154 -2.35 -14.95 10.28
CA TYR A 154 -3.79 -15.23 10.41
C TYR A 154 -4.05 -16.73 10.40
N ALA A 155 -5.14 -17.15 11.03
CA ALA A 155 -5.57 -18.54 10.99
C ALA A 155 -6.90 -18.64 10.24
N SER A 156 -7.01 -19.58 9.32
CA SER A 156 -8.27 -19.91 8.65
C SER A 156 -9.26 -20.50 9.66
N LYS A 157 -10.51 -20.73 9.22
CA LYS A 157 -11.55 -21.32 10.09
C LYS A 157 -11.21 -22.75 10.54
N ASP A 158 -10.44 -23.47 9.74
CA ASP A 158 -9.87 -24.80 9.99
C ASP A 158 -8.55 -24.75 10.78
N MET A 159 -8.19 -23.58 11.36
CA MET A 159 -7.00 -23.37 12.18
C MET A 159 -5.66 -23.49 11.42
N THR A 160 -5.70 -23.51 10.10
CA THR A 160 -4.49 -23.46 9.26
C THR A 160 -3.91 -22.05 9.31
N THR A 161 -2.64 -21.94 9.71
CA THR A 161 -1.96 -20.67 9.94
C THR A 161 -1.24 -20.19 8.68
N HIS A 162 -1.43 -18.93 8.30
CA HIS A 162 -0.89 -18.34 7.08
C HIS A 162 -0.32 -16.94 7.34
N TYR A 163 0.46 -16.41 6.39
CA TYR A 163 0.94 -15.04 6.53
C TYR A 163 1.18 -14.24 5.24
N CYS A 164 1.17 -12.92 5.42
CA CYS A 164 1.55 -11.89 4.45
C CYS A 164 2.52 -10.89 5.09
N THR A 165 2.96 -9.89 4.32
CA THR A 165 3.66 -8.70 4.83
C THR A 165 2.69 -7.51 4.91
N ALA A 166 2.91 -6.62 5.88
CA ALA A 166 2.21 -5.34 5.96
C ALA A 166 3.14 -4.25 6.49
N SER A 167 2.69 -3.00 6.36
CA SER A 167 3.38 -1.87 6.98
C SER A 167 2.44 -0.86 7.61
N VAL A 168 2.91 -0.20 8.67
CA VAL A 168 2.20 0.89 9.34
C VAL A 168 2.17 2.11 8.43
N VAL A 169 1.02 2.77 8.36
CA VAL A 169 0.81 4.02 7.62
C VAL A 169 0.57 5.14 8.62
N ASP A 170 1.14 6.32 8.36
CA ASP A 170 0.91 7.53 9.15
C ASP A 170 -0.58 7.90 9.11
N SER A 171 -1.30 7.63 10.20
CA SER A 171 -2.75 7.84 10.30
C SER A 171 -3.14 8.63 11.55
N HIS A 172 -4.31 9.26 11.50
CA HIS A 172 -4.83 10.15 12.53
C HIS A 172 -4.83 9.52 13.93
N TYR A 173 -5.22 8.25 14.05
CA TYR A 173 -5.23 7.51 15.32
C TYR A 173 -4.00 6.59 15.51
N GLY A 174 -3.07 6.58 14.55
CA GLY A 174 -1.83 5.81 14.60
C GLY A 174 -1.98 4.29 14.68
N ASN A 175 -3.10 3.78 14.17
CA ASN A 175 -3.54 2.39 14.32
C ASN A 175 -3.86 1.71 12.98
N LEU A 176 -3.39 2.26 11.85
CA LEU A 176 -3.61 1.67 10.54
C LEU A 176 -2.33 1.04 9.99
N ILE A 177 -2.52 -0.14 9.41
CA ILE A 177 -1.55 -0.81 8.54
C ILE A 177 -2.14 -0.94 7.13
N ILE A 178 -1.28 -1.11 6.14
CA ILE A 178 -1.63 -1.45 4.77
C ILE A 178 -1.03 -2.80 4.38
N MET A 179 -1.79 -3.56 3.60
CA MET A 179 -1.46 -4.90 3.09
C MET A 179 -2.17 -5.13 1.74
N ALA A 180 -1.92 -6.27 1.08
CA ALA A 180 -2.68 -6.67 -0.09
C ALA A 180 -4.08 -7.17 0.31
N ALA A 181 -5.08 -6.94 -0.55
CA ALA A 181 -6.46 -7.38 -0.30
C ALA A 181 -6.60 -8.91 -0.42
N HIS A 182 -5.78 -9.54 -1.28
CA HIS A 182 -5.71 -10.99 -1.49
C HIS A 182 -5.14 -11.76 -0.30
N CYS A 183 -4.48 -11.11 0.65
CA CYS A 183 -4.08 -11.73 1.92
C CYS A 183 -5.27 -12.28 2.72
N ASN A 184 -6.51 -12.01 2.26
CA ASN A 184 -7.76 -12.68 2.62
C ASN A 184 -7.83 -13.02 4.11
N PRO A 185 -8.06 -12.01 4.97
CA PRO A 185 -7.88 -12.13 6.40
C PRO A 185 -8.73 -13.28 6.94
N GLY A 186 -8.07 -14.26 7.54
CA GLY A 186 -8.71 -15.31 8.31
C GLY A 186 -9.24 -14.80 9.66
N SER A 187 -9.71 -15.73 10.47
CA SER A 187 -9.98 -15.46 11.88
C SER A 187 -8.65 -15.26 12.63
N TRP A 188 -8.67 -14.53 13.75
CA TRP A 188 -7.51 -14.36 14.63
C TRP A 188 -6.27 -13.72 13.95
N MET A 189 -6.47 -12.67 13.17
CA MET A 189 -5.39 -11.99 12.44
C MET A 189 -4.55 -11.08 13.36
N ALA A 190 -3.22 -11.15 13.27
CA ALA A 190 -2.30 -10.30 14.03
C ALA A 190 -1.16 -9.75 13.16
N TYR A 191 -0.74 -8.54 13.46
CA TYR A 191 0.41 -7.88 12.87
C TYR A 191 1.59 -7.90 13.85
N VAL A 192 2.77 -8.29 13.37
CA VAL A 192 4.01 -8.37 14.15
C VAL A 192 5.08 -7.49 13.48
N PRO A 193 5.20 -6.22 13.88
CA PRO A 193 6.18 -5.29 13.33
C PRO A 193 7.61 -5.75 13.64
N LYS A 194 8.50 -5.61 12.65
CA LYS A 194 9.90 -6.07 12.71
C LYS A 194 10.04 -7.50 13.22
N TYR A 195 9.15 -8.38 12.78
CA TYR A 195 9.18 -9.80 13.13
C TYR A 195 10.59 -10.37 13.02
N GLN A 196 10.98 -11.13 14.05
CA GLN A 196 12.24 -11.85 14.13
C GLN A 196 11.94 -13.33 14.32
N HIS A 197 12.41 -14.15 13.38
CA HIS A 197 12.30 -15.59 13.45
C HIS A 197 12.93 -16.16 14.74
N GLY A 198 12.32 -17.21 15.28
CA GLY A 198 12.77 -17.90 16.48
C GLY A 198 12.51 -17.18 17.81
N LEU A 199 12.06 -15.91 17.78
CA LEU A 199 11.64 -15.23 19.00
C LEU A 199 10.21 -15.60 19.39
N SER A 200 9.98 -15.82 20.68
CA SER A 200 8.63 -16.00 21.20
C SER A 200 7.79 -14.74 21.03
N ALA A 201 6.47 -14.92 21.05
CA ALA A 201 5.49 -13.83 21.01
C ALA A 201 5.83 -12.66 21.95
N ALA A 202 6.20 -12.97 23.19
CA ALA A 202 6.57 -11.99 24.21
C ALA A 202 7.92 -11.30 23.97
N ARG A 203 8.79 -11.88 23.12
CA ARG A 203 10.13 -11.36 22.79
C ARG A 203 10.18 -10.67 21.43
N GLN A 204 9.10 -10.67 20.65
CA GLN A 204 9.05 -9.93 19.40
C GLN A 204 9.27 -8.43 19.66
N PRO A 205 10.12 -7.72 18.87
CA PRO A 205 10.65 -6.40 19.25
C PRO A 205 9.58 -5.34 19.52
N TYR A 206 8.46 -5.40 18.79
CA TYR A 206 7.34 -4.47 18.94
C TYR A 206 6.05 -5.17 19.38
N GLY A 207 6.14 -6.43 19.80
CA GLY A 207 4.99 -7.24 20.24
C GLY A 207 4.04 -7.64 19.11
N ILE A 208 2.89 -8.20 19.51
CA ILE A 208 1.84 -8.71 18.63
C ILE A 208 0.62 -7.79 18.71
N TRP A 209 0.12 -7.37 17.56
CA TRP A 209 -0.97 -6.40 17.43
C TRP A 209 -2.19 -7.06 16.77
N ALA A 210 -3.30 -7.16 17.49
CA ALA A 210 -4.52 -7.74 16.93
C ALA A 210 -5.07 -6.84 15.82
N VAL A 211 -5.33 -7.42 14.64
CA VAL A 211 -6.06 -6.74 13.58
C VAL A 211 -7.55 -6.84 13.85
N THR A 212 -8.19 -5.72 14.17
CA THR A 212 -9.59 -5.68 14.63
C THR A 212 -10.58 -5.42 13.51
N LYS A 213 -10.16 -4.68 12.48
CA LYS A 213 -10.98 -4.36 11.30
C LYS A 213 -10.13 -4.37 10.04
N VAL A 214 -10.71 -4.80 8.94
CA VAL A 214 -10.11 -4.74 7.60
C VAL A 214 -11.05 -4.00 6.66
N PHE A 215 -10.50 -3.08 5.88
CA PHE A 215 -11.18 -2.24 4.91
C PHE A 215 -10.62 -2.53 3.52
N LYS A 216 -11.48 -3.00 2.61
CA LYS A 216 -11.12 -3.30 1.22
C LYS A 216 -12.00 -2.52 0.26
N ASP A 217 -11.47 -2.21 -0.93
CA ASP A 217 -12.30 -1.77 -2.04
C ASP A 217 -13.06 -2.97 -2.63
N SER A 218 -14.39 -2.88 -2.75
CA SER A 218 -15.22 -3.97 -3.29
C SER A 218 -14.98 -4.23 -4.78
N HIS A 219 -14.28 -3.33 -5.49
CA HIS A 219 -13.85 -3.60 -6.85
C HIS A 219 -12.73 -4.64 -6.92
N TYR A 220 -12.09 -4.96 -5.78
CA TYR A 220 -11.20 -6.11 -5.71
C TYR A 220 -12.02 -7.40 -5.81
N THR A 221 -11.81 -8.13 -6.90
CA THR A 221 -12.50 -9.40 -7.20
C THR A 221 -11.53 -10.57 -7.38
N GLY A 222 -10.27 -10.42 -6.96
CA GLY A 222 -9.21 -11.42 -7.11
C GLY A 222 -7.98 -10.90 -7.86
N GLY A 223 -6.90 -11.69 -7.85
CA GLY A 223 -5.63 -11.39 -8.54
C GLY A 223 -5.68 -11.48 -10.08
N SER A 224 -6.86 -11.36 -10.71
CA SER A 224 -6.99 -11.42 -12.17
C SER A 224 -7.88 -10.30 -12.72
N GLY A 225 -7.67 -9.95 -13.99
CA GLY A 225 -8.42 -8.91 -14.68
C GLY A 225 -8.37 -7.55 -13.99
N ALA A 226 -9.30 -6.66 -14.35
CA ALA A 226 -9.31 -5.28 -13.83
C ALA A 226 -9.51 -5.19 -12.30
N GLY A 227 -10.06 -6.24 -11.67
CA GLY A 227 -10.22 -6.30 -10.21
C GLY A 227 -8.89 -6.32 -9.46
N SER A 228 -7.82 -6.81 -10.11
CA SER A 228 -6.48 -6.85 -9.53
C SER A 228 -5.86 -5.45 -9.31
N ASP A 229 -6.33 -4.41 -10.02
CA ASP A 229 -5.90 -3.03 -9.79
C ASP A 229 -6.32 -2.49 -8.40
N TYR A 230 -7.16 -3.22 -7.67
CA TYR A 230 -7.69 -2.84 -6.35
C TYR A 230 -7.13 -3.70 -5.23
N ASP A 231 -6.05 -4.46 -5.48
CA ASP A 231 -5.47 -5.38 -4.51
C ASP A 231 -4.65 -4.67 -3.42
N TYR A 232 -5.35 -3.87 -2.62
CA TYR A 232 -4.84 -3.20 -1.43
C TYR A 232 -5.95 -3.14 -0.38
N ALA A 233 -5.54 -3.18 0.88
CA ALA A 233 -6.44 -3.08 2.01
C ALA A 233 -5.76 -2.30 3.14
N PHE A 234 -6.56 -1.55 3.88
CA PHE A 234 -6.14 -1.03 5.18
C PHE A 234 -6.70 -1.91 6.28
N ALA A 235 -5.96 -2.05 7.37
CA ALA A 235 -6.45 -2.73 8.54
C ALA A 235 -6.17 -1.92 9.80
N GLN A 236 -7.16 -1.91 10.70
CA GLN A 236 -7.04 -1.31 12.02
C GLN A 236 -6.45 -2.33 12.98
N VAL A 237 -5.49 -1.91 13.79
CA VAL A 237 -4.93 -2.72 14.87
C VAL A 237 -5.31 -2.19 16.25
N ALA A 238 -5.55 -3.09 17.19
CA ALA A 238 -5.81 -2.76 18.58
C ALA A 238 -4.58 -2.12 19.23
N LYS A 239 -4.79 -1.21 20.18
CA LYS A 239 -3.70 -0.75 21.06
C LYS A 239 -3.07 -1.93 21.80
N ASN A 240 -1.79 -1.82 22.12
CA ASN A 240 -1.14 -2.80 22.98
C ASN A 240 -1.68 -2.72 24.43
N SER A 241 -1.24 -3.64 25.30
CA SER A 241 -1.64 -3.68 26.71
C SER A 241 -1.26 -2.43 27.52
N LYS A 242 -0.34 -1.61 27.01
CA LYS A 242 0.08 -0.32 27.59
C LYS A 242 -0.74 0.86 27.04
N GLY A 243 -1.74 0.63 26.20
CA GLY A 243 -2.56 1.66 25.59
C GLY A 243 -1.87 2.46 24.46
N GLN A 244 -0.70 2.01 23.99
CA GLN A 244 0.03 2.67 22.91
C GLN A 244 -0.53 2.26 21.56
N SER A 245 -0.55 3.19 20.60
CA SER A 245 -0.82 2.89 19.19
C SER A 245 0.42 2.31 18.51
N VAL A 246 0.23 1.50 17.46
CA VAL A 246 1.35 0.83 16.76
C VAL A 246 2.32 1.85 16.18
N GLN A 247 1.79 2.93 15.59
CA GLN A 247 2.60 3.98 14.97
C GLN A 247 3.46 4.72 16.00
N SER A 248 3.01 4.85 17.25
CA SER A 248 3.78 5.57 18.27
C SER A 248 5.06 4.84 18.68
N VAL A 249 5.13 3.52 18.47
CA VAL A 249 6.31 2.70 18.80
C VAL A 249 7.10 2.25 17.57
N THR A 250 6.49 2.25 16.38
CA THR A 250 7.13 1.76 15.13
C THR A 250 7.43 2.87 14.11
N GLY A 251 6.80 4.04 14.23
CA GLY A 251 6.69 5.00 13.14
C GLY A 251 5.63 4.58 12.10
N GLY A 252 5.41 5.41 11.08
CA GLY A 252 4.46 5.13 10.01
C GLY A 252 4.96 5.67 8.67
N ASN A 253 4.67 4.94 7.59
CA ASN A 253 4.99 5.38 6.25
C ASN A 253 4.00 6.45 5.76
N TRP A 254 4.48 7.41 4.99
CA TRP A 254 3.61 8.45 4.43
C TRP A 254 2.92 7.93 3.18
N LEU A 255 1.61 7.67 3.26
CA LEU A 255 0.83 7.30 2.09
C LEU A 255 0.96 8.40 1.02
N SER A 256 1.44 8.03 -0.15
CA SER A 256 1.84 8.94 -1.22
C SER A 256 1.32 8.44 -2.57
N HIS A 257 0.97 9.38 -3.45
CA HIS A 257 0.47 9.03 -4.77
C HIS A 257 1.58 8.38 -5.60
N THR A 258 1.22 7.38 -6.41
CA THR A 258 2.09 6.92 -7.50
C THR A 258 2.05 7.96 -8.62
N THR A 259 3.04 8.85 -8.66
CA THR A 259 3.05 9.98 -9.61
C THR A 259 3.43 9.57 -11.04
N SER A 260 4.09 8.43 -11.21
CA SER A 260 4.38 7.84 -12.52
C SER A 260 4.65 6.34 -12.37
N TYR A 261 4.71 5.60 -13.47
CA TYR A 261 5.13 4.20 -13.46
C TYR A 261 6.65 4.01 -13.37
N ASN A 262 7.43 5.07 -13.56
CA ASN A 262 8.89 5.02 -13.63
C ASN A 262 9.48 5.60 -12.33
N MET A 263 9.48 4.82 -11.27
CA MET A 263 9.89 5.24 -9.92
C MET A 263 11.03 4.37 -9.40
N TYR A 264 12.03 4.98 -8.74
CA TYR A 264 13.10 4.25 -8.06
C TYR A 264 12.65 3.93 -6.63
N VAL A 265 12.21 2.69 -6.43
CA VAL A 265 11.63 2.25 -5.16
C VAL A 265 12.60 1.40 -4.35
N THR A 266 12.41 1.41 -3.03
CA THR A 266 12.88 0.33 -2.16
C THR A 266 11.67 -0.54 -1.81
N ALA A 267 11.66 -1.79 -2.25
CA ALA A 267 10.63 -2.76 -1.91
C ALA A 267 11.09 -3.62 -0.73
N LEU A 268 10.19 -3.83 0.24
CA LEU A 268 10.42 -4.66 1.43
C LEU A 268 9.44 -5.83 1.46
N GLY A 269 9.83 -6.95 2.05
CA GLY A 269 8.98 -8.12 2.19
C GLY A 269 9.50 -9.11 3.23
N TYR A 270 8.65 -10.02 3.67
CA TYR A 270 9.02 -11.21 4.42
C TYR A 270 8.68 -12.46 3.59
N PRO A 271 9.64 -13.08 2.90
CA PRO A 271 9.39 -14.30 2.15
C PRO A 271 9.14 -15.47 3.11
N LYS A 272 8.26 -16.38 2.69
CA LYS A 272 7.95 -17.61 3.43
C LYS A 272 9.18 -18.47 3.70
N ILE A 273 9.26 -19.04 4.91
CA ILE A 273 10.34 -19.95 5.32
C ILE A 273 10.53 -21.14 4.36
N THR A 274 9.45 -21.60 3.73
CA THR A 274 9.48 -22.72 2.75
C THR A 274 10.14 -22.36 1.42
N ALA A 275 10.25 -21.06 1.11
CA ALA A 275 10.95 -20.56 -0.07
C ALA A 275 12.29 -19.90 0.27
N ASP A 276 12.42 -19.40 1.50
CA ASP A 276 13.63 -18.77 2.03
C ASP A 276 13.81 -19.13 3.50
N SER A 277 14.69 -20.09 3.78
CA SER A 277 14.91 -20.63 5.12
C SER A 277 15.44 -19.61 6.15
N ALA A 278 15.83 -18.41 5.71
CA ALA A 278 16.24 -17.35 6.63
C ALA A 278 15.06 -16.81 7.47
N ASP A 279 13.81 -16.91 6.97
CA ASP A 279 12.59 -16.35 7.60
C ASP A 279 12.81 -14.90 8.09
N GLN A 280 13.50 -14.11 7.26
CA GLN A 280 13.98 -12.77 7.58
C GLN A 280 13.49 -11.76 6.56
N ALA A 281 13.32 -10.50 6.99
CA ALA A 281 13.00 -9.40 6.11
C ALA A 281 14.00 -9.29 4.96
N ILE A 282 13.49 -9.10 3.74
CA ILE A 282 14.28 -8.76 2.55
C ILE A 282 14.03 -7.31 2.15
N ARG A 283 15.04 -6.73 1.51
CA ARG A 283 14.96 -5.42 0.86
C ARG A 283 15.54 -5.50 -0.54
N CYS A 284 14.89 -4.84 -1.48
CA CYS A 284 15.44 -4.61 -2.81
C CYS A 284 15.35 -3.16 -3.22
N HIS A 285 16.46 -2.63 -3.74
CA HIS A 285 16.56 -1.30 -4.31
C HIS A 285 17.36 -1.36 -5.62
N PRO A 286 16.71 -1.72 -6.74
CA PRO A 286 17.41 -1.83 -8.01
C PRO A 286 17.91 -0.47 -8.50
N GLY A 287 19.01 -0.49 -9.27
CA GLY A 287 19.54 0.70 -9.96
C GLY A 287 18.72 1.14 -11.19
N TYR A 288 17.47 0.68 -11.30
CA TYR A 288 16.54 1.01 -12.38
C TYR A 288 15.15 1.28 -11.82
N ALA A 289 14.37 2.08 -12.54
CA ALA A 289 13.00 2.40 -12.18
C ALA A 289 12.04 1.22 -12.42
N THR A 290 10.91 1.26 -11.72
CA THR A 290 9.72 0.44 -12.05
C THR A 290 9.23 0.73 -13.47
N GLN A 291 8.33 -0.12 -13.98
CA GLN A 291 7.71 0.04 -15.30
C GLN A 291 6.19 -0.10 -15.22
N LYS A 292 5.45 0.27 -16.27
CA LYS A 292 4.01 0.03 -16.36
C LYS A 292 3.74 -1.42 -16.77
N LEU A 293 2.83 -2.11 -16.07
CA LEU A 293 2.29 -3.37 -16.54
C LEU A 293 1.29 -3.12 -17.69
N PRO A 294 1.50 -3.66 -18.90
CA PRO A 294 0.58 -3.44 -20.03
C PRO A 294 -0.83 -3.93 -19.71
N GLY A 295 -1.84 -3.11 -20.01
CA GLY A 295 -3.26 -3.44 -19.76
C GLY A 295 -3.76 -3.21 -18.34
N TYR A 296 -2.88 -2.86 -17.39
CA TYR A 296 -3.23 -2.69 -15.98
C TYR A 296 -2.79 -1.32 -15.44
N ARG A 297 -3.35 -0.91 -14.30
CA ARG A 297 -2.89 0.26 -13.54
C ARG A 297 -1.95 -0.19 -12.43
N GLN A 298 -0.86 -0.82 -12.84
CA GLN A 298 0.09 -1.45 -11.93
C GLN A 298 1.53 -1.15 -12.36
N MET A 299 2.41 -1.03 -11.37
CA MET A 299 3.85 -0.96 -11.56
C MET A 299 4.44 -2.37 -11.58
N VAL A 300 5.54 -2.53 -12.31
CA VAL A 300 6.36 -3.75 -12.35
C VAL A 300 7.72 -3.44 -11.73
N LEU A 301 8.17 -4.31 -10.83
CA LEU A 301 9.50 -4.33 -10.26
C LEU A 301 10.17 -5.67 -10.56
N TYR A 302 11.33 -5.62 -11.20
CA TYR A 302 12.17 -6.81 -11.36
C TYR A 302 13.13 -6.91 -10.19
N CYS A 303 12.93 -7.88 -9.29
CA CYS A 303 13.87 -8.17 -8.23
C CYS A 303 13.67 -9.56 -7.62
N THR A 304 14.73 -10.36 -7.52
CA THR A 304 14.65 -11.72 -6.97
C THR A 304 14.39 -11.74 -5.46
N GLY A 305 13.75 -12.81 -4.99
CA GLY A 305 13.55 -13.11 -3.57
C GLY A 305 12.14 -12.78 -3.06
N PHE A 306 11.30 -12.16 -3.89
CA PHE A 306 9.91 -11.85 -3.54
C PHE A 306 9.01 -13.08 -3.73
N TYR A 307 9.24 -14.12 -2.94
CA TYR A 307 8.39 -15.31 -2.88
C TYR A 307 7.07 -15.00 -2.16
N GLY A 308 6.16 -16.00 -2.12
CA GLY A 308 4.94 -15.92 -1.29
C GLY A 308 5.25 -15.53 0.16
N GLY A 309 4.34 -14.80 0.79
CA GLY A 309 4.55 -14.13 2.08
C GLY A 309 4.94 -12.65 1.95
N THR A 310 5.58 -12.27 0.83
CA THR A 310 5.95 -10.86 0.58
C THR A 310 4.77 -9.97 0.15
N SER A 311 3.62 -10.56 -0.17
CA SER A 311 2.36 -9.89 -0.47
C SER A 311 2.02 -8.84 0.59
N GLY A 312 1.65 -7.63 0.17
CA GLY A 312 1.42 -6.45 1.01
C GLY A 312 2.68 -5.70 1.44
N GLY A 313 3.87 -6.19 1.09
CA GLY A 313 5.15 -5.56 1.39
C GLY A 313 5.29 -4.17 0.74
N PRO A 314 5.77 -3.15 1.47
CA PRO A 314 5.73 -1.76 1.00
C PRO A 314 6.78 -1.45 -0.07
N TRP A 315 6.38 -0.61 -1.03
CA TRP A 315 7.28 0.01 -2.02
C TRP A 315 7.45 1.50 -1.68
N LEU A 316 8.67 1.87 -1.30
CA LEU A 316 8.97 3.13 -0.62
C LEU A 316 9.91 4.00 -1.46
N LEU A 317 9.61 5.30 -1.55
CA LEU A 317 10.58 6.33 -1.96
C LEU A 317 11.24 6.92 -0.72
N GLY A 318 12.53 7.26 -0.82
CA GLY A 318 13.27 7.90 0.27
C GLY A 318 13.31 7.05 1.54
N PHE A 319 13.37 5.72 1.41
CA PHE A 319 13.43 4.81 2.55
C PHE A 319 14.67 5.10 3.41
N ASN A 320 14.45 5.50 4.66
CA ASN A 320 15.51 5.92 5.57
C ASN A 320 16.05 4.78 6.47
N GLY A 321 15.72 3.53 6.14
CA GLY A 321 16.00 2.36 6.99
C GLY A 321 14.85 1.98 7.94
N ASN A 322 13.83 2.83 8.07
CA ASN A 322 12.64 2.54 8.86
C ASN A 322 11.31 2.88 8.16
N THR A 323 11.18 4.09 7.64
CA THR A 323 9.97 4.57 6.95
C THR A 323 10.33 5.23 5.62
N GLY A 324 9.32 5.51 4.81
CA GLY A 324 9.46 6.29 3.58
C GLY A 324 8.11 6.79 3.06
N TYR A 325 8.12 7.32 1.85
CA TYR A 325 6.91 7.65 1.11
C TYR A 325 6.38 6.37 0.45
N LEU A 326 5.27 5.86 0.94
CA LEU A 326 4.65 4.64 0.46
C LEU A 326 3.83 4.94 -0.80
N ILE A 327 4.29 4.39 -1.93
CA ILE A 327 3.68 4.61 -3.24
C ILE A 327 3.14 3.33 -3.88
N GLY A 328 3.22 2.20 -3.19
CA GLY A 328 2.81 0.90 -3.68
C GLY A 328 3.01 -0.20 -2.64
N ILE A 329 2.49 -1.39 -2.94
CA ILE A 329 2.70 -2.62 -2.18
C ILE A 329 2.83 -3.80 -3.15
N THR A 330 3.52 -4.87 -2.75
CA THR A 330 3.51 -6.12 -3.54
C THR A 330 2.10 -6.70 -3.56
N GLY A 331 1.47 -6.73 -4.73
CA GLY A 331 0.09 -7.18 -4.93
C GLY A 331 -0.36 -6.91 -6.37
N GLY A 332 -1.62 -7.15 -6.67
CA GLY A 332 -2.21 -6.88 -7.96
C GLY A 332 -2.41 -8.13 -8.79
N TYR A 333 -2.09 -8.04 -10.08
CA TYR A 333 -2.26 -9.15 -11.02
C TYR A 333 -1.40 -10.34 -10.56
N GLU A 334 -1.92 -11.56 -10.71
CA GLU A 334 -1.27 -12.80 -10.23
C GLU A 334 -0.86 -12.71 -8.75
N ASP A 335 -1.68 -12.06 -7.92
CA ASP A 335 -1.46 -11.86 -6.48
C ASP A 335 -0.12 -11.18 -6.14
N GLY A 336 0.36 -10.32 -7.05
CA GLY A 336 1.62 -9.60 -6.90
C GLY A 336 2.74 -10.07 -7.79
N GLY A 337 2.49 -11.02 -8.70
CA GLY A 337 3.38 -11.33 -9.82
C GLY A 337 3.48 -12.82 -10.14
N PRO A 338 4.00 -13.16 -11.33
CA PRO A 338 4.01 -14.54 -11.82
C PRO A 338 5.04 -15.44 -11.12
N ASN A 339 6.04 -14.86 -10.46
CA ASN A 339 7.18 -15.57 -9.89
C ASN A 339 7.94 -14.70 -8.87
N SER A 340 9.02 -15.24 -8.29
CA SER A 340 9.78 -14.59 -7.22
C SER A 340 10.74 -13.48 -7.66
N TRP A 341 10.77 -13.13 -8.94
CA TRP A 341 11.65 -12.08 -9.46
C TRP A 341 10.92 -11.00 -10.27
N ILE A 342 9.62 -11.13 -10.48
CA ILE A 342 8.74 -10.13 -11.08
C ILE A 342 7.64 -9.85 -10.09
N SER A 343 7.64 -8.65 -9.51
CA SER A 343 6.58 -8.22 -8.60
C SER A 343 5.77 -7.09 -9.20
N TYR A 344 4.47 -7.08 -8.91
CA TYR A 344 3.55 -6.01 -9.28
C TYR A 344 3.11 -5.21 -8.05
N SER A 345 2.61 -4.01 -8.32
CA SER A 345 1.93 -3.17 -7.33
C SER A 345 0.82 -2.38 -8.01
N PRO A 346 -0.41 -2.38 -7.50
CA PRO A 346 -1.40 -1.37 -7.84
C PRO A 346 -0.83 0.04 -7.68
N VAL A 347 -1.23 0.95 -8.57
CA VAL A 347 -0.92 2.37 -8.38
C VAL A 347 -1.79 2.95 -7.27
N PHE A 348 -1.19 3.83 -6.47
CA PHE A 348 -1.88 4.57 -5.43
C PHE A 348 -2.46 5.86 -6.01
N ASP A 349 -3.68 5.73 -6.55
CA ASP A 349 -4.49 6.83 -7.08
C ASP A 349 -5.47 7.38 -6.02
N SER A 350 -6.36 8.30 -6.40
CA SER A 350 -7.32 8.90 -5.46
C SER A 350 -8.24 7.89 -4.75
N ARG A 351 -8.43 6.68 -5.27
CA ARG A 351 -9.30 5.67 -4.66
C ARG A 351 -8.68 5.10 -3.39
N ILE A 352 -7.38 4.78 -3.38
CA ILE A 352 -6.73 4.29 -2.17
C ILE A 352 -6.73 5.38 -1.08
N PHE A 353 -6.60 6.66 -1.45
CA PHE A 353 -6.71 7.75 -0.47
C PHE A 353 -8.12 7.90 0.09
N THR A 354 -9.15 7.63 -0.72
CA THR A 354 -10.54 7.62 -0.24
C THR A 354 -10.79 6.43 0.69
N LEU A 355 -10.24 5.25 0.37
CA LEU A 355 -10.30 4.08 1.26
C LEU A 355 -9.53 4.32 2.56
N PHE A 356 -8.35 4.95 2.49
CA PHE A 356 -7.55 5.34 3.65
C PHE A 356 -8.34 6.27 4.57
N GLN A 357 -8.89 7.35 4.01
CA GLN A 357 -9.70 8.31 4.76
C GLN A 357 -10.91 7.62 5.42
N TYR A 358 -11.57 6.70 4.71
CA TYR A 358 -12.66 5.93 5.30
C TYR A 358 -12.19 5.10 6.50
N ALA A 359 -11.09 4.36 6.34
CA ALA A 359 -10.47 3.53 7.37
C ALA A 359 -9.98 4.32 8.58
N GLU A 360 -9.60 5.60 8.42
CA GLU A 360 -9.22 6.45 9.54
C GLU A 360 -10.38 6.70 10.51
N TYR A 361 -11.62 6.71 10.04
CA TYR A 361 -12.77 7.13 10.84
C TYR A 361 -13.79 6.02 11.15
N HIS A 362 -13.52 4.77 10.75
CA HIS A 362 -14.43 3.63 10.91
C HIS A 362 -13.78 2.43 11.61
#